data_AF-A0AAD2EGH8-F1
#
_entry.id   AF-A0AAD2EGH8-F1
#
_cell.length_a   1.000
_cell.length_b   1.000
_cell.length_c   1.000
_cell.angle_alpha   90.00
_cell.angle_beta   90.00
_cell.angle_gamma   90.00
#
_symmetry.space_group_name_H-M   'P 1'
#
loop_
_entity.id
_entity.type
_entity.pdbx_description
1 polymer ?
#
loop_
_entity_poly.entity_id
_entity_poly.type
_entity_poly.pdbx_seq_one_letter_code
_entity_poly.pdbx_strand_id
1 'polypeptide(L)'
;MHNFRQFLRQTYSLDRAKAIALKEEGKKRPRLMMISRKRTCFVTNDAEITRLARKMGFGVIVDEANRSTNLSRFAQIVNSCDALMVVLGAGLTNMVFLPNNAVLIQIIPLGGIDGFARTDFGEPFDGMNLKDLEYEIKVKESSLSKQYPLDHPVIKDPRSFHIKGWDVLRKTHLDLQNVTIDLHRFRRTLAKAIKILHH
;
A
#
# COMPACT_ATOMS: atom_id res chain seq x y z
N MET A 1 -12.05 -15.77 2.73
CA MET A 1 -11.10 -15.15 1.77
C MET A 1 -10.34 -16.16 0.89
N HIS A 2 -9.93 -17.34 1.38
CA HIS A 2 -9.21 -18.35 0.58
C HIS A 2 -9.94 -18.76 -0.72
N ASN A 3 -11.19 -19.22 -0.63
CA ASN A 3 -11.98 -19.68 -1.80
C ASN A 3 -12.17 -18.58 -2.86
N PHE A 4 -12.38 -17.33 -2.41
CA PHE A 4 -12.51 -16.19 -3.31
C PHE A 4 -11.22 -15.93 -4.09
N ARG A 5 -10.06 -15.95 -3.42
CA ARG A 5 -8.77 -15.79 -4.12
C ARG A 5 -8.47 -16.98 -5.03
N GLN A 6 -8.83 -18.20 -4.66
CA GLN A 6 -8.72 -19.35 -5.56
C GLN A 6 -9.55 -19.16 -6.84
N PHE A 7 -10.80 -18.70 -6.70
CA PHE A 7 -11.65 -18.36 -7.83
C PHE A 7 -11.02 -17.28 -8.72
N LEU A 8 -10.50 -16.19 -8.14
CA LEU A 8 -9.82 -15.14 -8.90
C LEU A 8 -8.57 -15.65 -9.62
N ARG A 9 -7.81 -16.55 -8.99
CA ARG A 9 -6.62 -17.15 -9.60
C ARG A 9 -6.97 -17.96 -10.85
N GLN A 10 -8.05 -18.73 -10.79
CA GLN A 10 -8.53 -19.48 -11.96
C GLN A 10 -9.04 -18.53 -13.04
N THR A 11 -9.85 -17.54 -12.65
CA THR A 11 -10.49 -16.58 -13.57
C THR A 11 -9.47 -15.74 -14.35
N TYR A 12 -8.39 -15.31 -13.69
CA TYR A 12 -7.36 -14.44 -14.30
C TYR A 12 -6.08 -15.18 -14.70
N SER A 13 -6.06 -16.52 -14.63
CA SER A 13 -4.90 -17.35 -14.91
C SER A 13 -3.65 -16.88 -14.14
N LEU A 14 -3.79 -16.78 -12.81
CA LEU A 14 -2.73 -16.32 -11.93
C LEU A 14 -1.86 -17.50 -11.51
N ASP A 15 -0.73 -17.67 -12.18
CA ASP A 15 0.14 -18.85 -12.03
C ASP A 15 0.85 -18.90 -10.67
N ARG A 16 1.13 -17.74 -10.06
CA ARG A 16 2.05 -17.68 -8.92
C ARG A 16 1.34 -17.86 -7.59
N ALA A 17 1.49 -19.03 -6.97
CA ALA A 17 0.77 -19.39 -5.74
C ALA A 17 1.35 -18.76 -4.47
N LYS A 18 2.67 -18.63 -4.41
CA LYS A 18 3.41 -18.11 -3.24
C LYS A 18 4.40 -17.03 -3.68
N ALA A 19 4.62 -16.05 -2.79
CA ALA A 19 5.67 -15.06 -2.91
C ALA A 19 7.04 -15.73 -2.78
N ILE A 20 8.08 -14.98 -3.12
CA ILE A 20 9.45 -15.48 -3.09
C ILE A 20 9.85 -15.82 -1.66
N ALA A 21 10.49 -16.97 -1.49
CA ALA A 21 11.22 -17.33 -0.29
C ALA A 21 12.71 -17.09 -0.55
N LEU A 22 13.24 -15.94 -0.11
CA LEU A 22 14.61 -15.51 -0.43
C LEU A 22 15.68 -16.47 0.12
N LYS A 23 15.38 -17.27 1.14
CA LYS A 23 16.28 -18.32 1.63
C LYS A 23 16.45 -19.47 0.64
N GLU A 24 15.39 -19.82 -0.09
CA GLU A 24 15.37 -20.98 -1.00
C GLU A 24 15.73 -20.58 -2.43
N GLU A 25 15.30 -19.40 -2.89
CA GLU A 25 15.44 -18.96 -4.28
C GLU A 25 16.71 -18.13 -4.58
N GLY A 26 17.57 -17.90 -3.59
CA GLY A 26 18.88 -17.25 -3.76
C GLY A 26 18.83 -15.90 -4.48
N LYS A 27 19.73 -15.67 -5.45
CA LYS A 27 20.06 -14.38 -6.13
C LYS A 27 18.90 -13.63 -6.80
N LYS A 28 17.66 -14.11 -6.75
CA LYS A 28 16.50 -13.43 -7.32
C LYS A 28 16.10 -12.22 -6.48
N ARG A 29 15.77 -11.13 -7.16
CA ARG A 29 15.33 -9.88 -6.54
C ARG A 29 13.82 -9.91 -6.29
N PRO A 30 13.34 -9.60 -5.07
CA PRO A 30 11.90 -9.50 -4.82
C PRO A 30 11.30 -8.36 -5.64
N ARG A 31 10.09 -8.57 -6.16
CA ARG A 31 9.37 -7.59 -6.98
C ARG A 31 8.41 -6.77 -6.13
N LEU A 32 8.58 -5.45 -6.13
CA LEU A 32 7.70 -4.50 -5.47
C LEU A 32 6.85 -3.79 -6.52
N MET A 33 5.54 -3.90 -6.41
CA MET A 33 4.60 -3.08 -7.14
C MET A 33 4.24 -1.83 -6.33
N MET A 34 4.26 -0.67 -6.97
CA MET A 34 3.76 0.58 -6.43
C MET A 34 2.57 1.02 -7.27
N ILE A 35 1.38 1.13 -6.66
CA ILE A 35 0.22 1.68 -7.35
C ILE A 35 0.27 3.20 -7.21
N SER A 36 0.70 3.87 -8.28
CA SER A 36 0.75 5.34 -8.34
C SER A 36 -0.60 5.86 -8.80
N ARG A 37 -1.31 6.56 -7.91
CA ARG A 37 -2.59 7.21 -8.24
C ARG A 37 -2.32 8.66 -8.60
N LYS A 38 -3.10 9.26 -9.51
CA LYS A 38 -2.93 10.68 -9.88
C LYS A 38 -4.03 11.62 -9.41
N ARG A 39 -5.11 11.09 -8.82
CA ARG A 39 -6.34 11.86 -8.57
C ARG A 39 -6.59 12.20 -7.11
N THR A 40 -6.53 11.22 -6.22
CA THR A 40 -6.87 11.42 -4.80
C THR A 40 -5.87 10.74 -3.90
N CYS A 41 -5.46 11.44 -2.83
CA CYS A 41 -4.47 11.03 -1.84
C CYS A 41 -3.33 10.19 -2.40
N PHE A 42 -2.43 10.85 -3.13
CA PHE A 42 -1.33 10.18 -3.82
C PHE A 42 0.04 10.52 -3.25
N VAL A 43 1.00 9.65 -3.54
CA VAL A 43 2.40 9.83 -3.18
C VAL A 43 3.08 10.72 -4.22
N THR A 44 3.66 11.82 -3.75
CA THR A 44 4.22 12.89 -4.59
C THR A 44 5.67 12.64 -5.02
N ASN A 45 6.37 11.72 -4.35
CA ASN A 45 7.77 11.42 -4.61
C ASN A 45 8.02 9.94 -4.96
N ASP A 46 7.14 9.37 -5.77
CA ASP A 46 7.19 7.98 -6.25
C ASP A 46 8.53 7.62 -6.94
N ALA A 47 9.10 8.54 -7.72
CA ALA A 47 10.40 8.37 -8.38
C ALA A 47 11.55 8.16 -7.38
N GLU A 48 11.54 8.88 -6.26
CA GLU A 48 12.58 8.80 -5.24
C GLU A 48 12.46 7.51 -4.43
N ILE A 49 11.23 7.13 -4.10
CA ILE A 49 10.91 5.87 -3.44
C ILE A 49 11.31 4.69 -4.33
N THR A 50 11.01 4.76 -5.63
CA THR A 50 11.41 3.77 -6.62
C THR A 50 12.93 3.60 -6.64
N ARG A 51 13.69 4.70 -6.67
CA ARG A 51 15.16 4.67 -6.62
C ARG A 51 15.68 4.06 -5.31
N LEU A 52 15.08 4.42 -4.18
CA LEU A 52 15.43 3.84 -2.88
C LEU A 52 15.18 2.33 -2.86
N ALA A 53 13.99 1.88 -3.25
CA ALA A 53 13.62 0.47 -3.25
C ALA A 53 14.51 -0.36 -4.19
N ARG A 54 14.85 0.15 -5.38
CA ARG A 54 15.83 -0.49 -6.27
C ARG A 54 17.22 -0.61 -5.64
N LYS A 55 17.70 0.46 -4.97
CA LYS A 55 18.97 0.43 -4.23
C LYS A 55 18.96 -0.58 -3.08
N MET A 56 17.78 -0.86 -2.52
CA MET A 56 17.60 -1.88 -1.49
C MET A 56 17.44 -3.30 -2.02
N GLY A 57 17.46 -3.49 -3.34
CA GLY A 57 17.44 -4.81 -3.98
C GLY A 57 16.09 -5.24 -4.56
N PHE A 58 15.07 -4.38 -4.53
CA PHE A 58 13.79 -4.69 -5.19
C PHE A 58 13.84 -4.49 -6.71
N GLY A 59 13.15 -5.35 -7.46
CA GLY A 59 12.67 -5.03 -8.79
C GLY A 59 11.38 -4.23 -8.69
N VAL A 60 11.39 -2.94 -9.08
CA VAL A 60 10.23 -2.05 -8.85
C VAL A 60 9.43 -1.85 -10.14
N ILE A 61 8.12 -2.07 -10.02
CA ILE A 61 7.10 -1.80 -11.04
C ILE A 61 6.19 -0.71 -10.51
N VAL A 62 6.00 0.35 -11.30
CA VAL A 62 5.07 1.43 -10.99
C VAL A 62 3.98 1.40 -12.04
N ASP A 63 2.73 1.29 -11.60
CA ASP A 63 1.58 1.28 -12.51
C ASP A 63 0.39 2.00 -11.87
N GLU A 64 -0.55 2.45 -12.68
CA GLU A 64 -1.82 3.01 -12.23
C GLU A 64 -2.94 2.03 -12.56
N ALA A 65 -3.80 1.72 -11.59
CA ALA A 65 -5.00 0.92 -11.83
C ALA A 65 -6.03 1.77 -12.60
N ASN A 66 -5.77 2.03 -13.88
CA ASN A 66 -6.63 2.84 -14.73
C ASN A 66 -7.84 2.04 -15.23
N ARG A 67 -8.99 2.70 -15.37
CA ARG A 67 -10.26 2.08 -15.82
C ARG A 67 -10.19 1.47 -17.24
N SER A 68 -9.18 1.84 -18.02
CA SER A 68 -8.92 1.33 -19.38
C SER A 68 -7.94 0.16 -19.42
N THR A 69 -7.39 -0.27 -18.28
CA THR A 69 -6.41 -1.37 -18.24
C THR A 69 -7.15 -2.70 -18.34
N ASN A 70 -6.67 -3.62 -19.19
CA ASN A 70 -7.13 -4.99 -19.19
C ASN A 70 -6.91 -5.58 -17.78
N LEU A 71 -8.01 -5.81 -17.06
CA LEU A 71 -7.99 -6.23 -15.66
C LEU A 71 -7.22 -7.55 -15.48
N SER A 72 -7.33 -8.49 -16.44
CA SER A 72 -6.59 -9.75 -16.40
C SER A 72 -5.09 -9.52 -16.45
N ARG A 73 -4.62 -8.64 -17.36
CA ARG A 73 -3.20 -8.28 -17.44
C ARG A 73 -2.72 -7.60 -16.16
N PHE A 74 -3.52 -6.69 -15.61
CA PHE A 74 -3.18 -6.02 -14.36
C PHE A 74 -3.09 -7.00 -13.19
N ALA A 75 -4.07 -7.91 -13.06
CA ALA A 75 -4.07 -8.96 -12.05
C ALA A 75 -2.82 -9.86 -12.17
N GLN A 76 -2.41 -10.21 -13.38
CA GLN A 76 -1.18 -10.98 -13.64
C GLN A 76 0.08 -10.21 -13.23
N ILE A 77 0.15 -8.90 -13.48
CA ILE A 77 1.26 -8.05 -13.03
C ILE A 77 1.32 -8.03 -11.50
N VAL A 78 0.20 -7.82 -10.82
CA VAL A 78 0.14 -7.86 -9.36
C VAL A 78 0.56 -9.24 -8.83
N ASN A 79 0.06 -10.32 -9.43
CA ASN A 79 0.40 -11.69 -9.04
C ASN A 79 1.88 -12.04 -9.23
N SER A 80 2.55 -11.37 -10.17
CA SER A 80 4.00 -11.52 -10.38
C SER A 80 4.87 -10.83 -9.32
N CYS A 81 4.27 -10.08 -8.39
CA CYS A 81 4.98 -9.31 -7.37
C CYS A 81 5.02 -10.02 -6.00
N ASP A 82 6.04 -9.69 -5.21
CA ASP A 82 6.28 -10.18 -3.85
C ASP A 82 5.81 -9.21 -2.78
N ALA A 83 5.77 -7.93 -3.15
CA ALA A 83 5.28 -6.87 -2.30
C ALA A 83 4.42 -5.89 -3.11
N LEU A 84 3.44 -5.30 -2.45
CA LEU A 84 2.58 -4.26 -2.99
C LEU A 84 2.58 -3.06 -2.04
N MET A 85 2.92 -1.88 -2.54
CA MET A 85 2.82 -0.64 -1.81
C MET A 85 1.62 0.16 -2.31
N VAL A 86 0.75 0.55 -1.38
CA VAL A 86 -0.46 1.32 -1.66
C VAL A 86 -0.73 2.35 -0.57
N VAL A 87 -1.34 3.47 -0.95
CA VAL A 87 -1.96 4.38 0.02
C VAL A 87 -3.31 3.80 0.43
N LEU A 88 -3.61 3.82 1.72
CA LEU A 88 -4.86 3.34 2.30
C LEU A 88 -6.07 3.86 1.49
N GLY A 89 -6.94 2.96 1.04
CA GLY A 89 -8.11 3.28 0.23
C GLY A 89 -8.28 2.33 -0.97
N ALA A 90 -8.83 2.84 -2.08
CA ALA A 90 -9.27 2.02 -3.21
C ALA A 90 -8.18 1.13 -3.86
N GLY A 91 -6.91 1.50 -3.73
CA GLY A 91 -5.78 0.73 -4.26
C GLY A 91 -5.57 -0.62 -3.55
N LEU A 92 -6.03 -0.75 -2.30
CA LEU A 92 -5.91 -1.97 -1.50
C LEU A 92 -6.61 -3.16 -2.14
N THR A 93 -7.71 -2.95 -2.85
CA THR A 93 -8.49 -4.04 -3.46
C THR A 93 -7.66 -4.94 -4.37
N ASN A 94 -6.58 -4.43 -4.97
CA ASN A 94 -5.70 -5.19 -5.84
C ASN A 94 -4.86 -6.26 -5.10
N MET A 95 -4.76 -6.18 -3.77
CA MET A 95 -4.06 -7.18 -2.96
C MET A 95 -4.59 -8.60 -3.13
N VAL A 96 -5.86 -8.74 -3.54
CA VAL A 96 -6.48 -10.05 -3.77
C VAL A 96 -5.73 -10.88 -4.83
N PHE A 97 -5.04 -10.21 -5.76
CA PHE A 97 -4.26 -10.83 -6.83
C PHE A 97 -2.84 -11.22 -6.41
N LEU A 98 -2.34 -10.73 -5.26
CA LEU A 98 -1.02 -11.11 -4.77
C LEU A 98 -0.92 -12.62 -4.57
N PRO A 99 0.28 -13.20 -4.62
CA PRO A 99 0.47 -14.58 -4.17
C PRO A 99 0.41 -14.68 -2.63
N ASN A 100 0.30 -15.89 -2.10
CA ASN A 100 0.37 -16.13 -0.65
C ASN A 100 1.75 -15.72 -0.09
N ASN A 101 1.80 -15.31 1.17
CA ASN A 101 2.99 -14.79 1.87
C ASN A 101 3.57 -13.49 1.29
N ALA A 102 2.91 -12.84 0.33
CA ALA A 102 3.34 -11.54 -0.17
C ALA A 102 3.17 -10.45 0.89
N VAL A 103 3.98 -9.39 0.79
CA VAL A 103 3.97 -8.26 1.72
C VAL A 103 3.08 -7.15 1.19
N LEU A 104 2.11 -6.71 1.99
CA LEU A 104 1.36 -5.49 1.73
C LEU A 104 1.96 -4.35 2.55
N ILE A 105 2.41 -3.29 1.89
CA ILE A 105 2.92 -2.08 2.52
C ILE A 105 1.84 -1.00 2.41
N GLN A 106 1.19 -0.69 3.52
CA GLN A 106 0.10 0.28 3.57
C GLN A 106 0.61 1.64 4.06
N ILE A 107 0.50 2.66 3.21
CA ILE A 107 0.75 4.05 3.63
C ILE A 107 -0.52 4.57 4.28
N ILE A 108 -0.47 4.79 5.59
CA ILE A 108 -1.60 5.25 6.40
C ILE A 108 -1.55 6.79 6.47
N PRO A 109 -2.52 7.51 5.84
CA PRO A 109 -2.57 8.96 5.89
C PRO A 109 -2.87 9.47 7.31
N LEU A 110 -2.65 10.77 7.57
CA LEU A 110 -3.20 11.39 8.78
C LEU A 110 -4.71 11.27 8.78
N GLY A 111 -5.32 11.34 9.96
CA GLY A 111 -6.77 11.38 10.07
C GLY A 111 -7.34 10.44 11.12
N GLY A 112 -6.53 9.73 11.91
CA GLY A 112 -7.04 8.72 12.85
C GLY A 112 -7.79 7.60 12.13
N ILE A 113 -7.33 7.25 10.92
CA ILE A 113 -7.97 6.29 10.01
C ILE A 113 -7.42 4.87 10.24
N ASP A 114 -6.49 4.72 11.18
CA ASP A 114 -5.92 3.45 11.66
C ASP A 114 -7.01 2.48 12.12
N GLY A 115 -8.05 2.97 12.80
CA GLY A 115 -9.21 2.16 13.19
C GLY A 115 -10.00 1.62 12.00
N PHE A 116 -10.34 2.48 11.03
CA PHE A 116 -11.05 2.08 9.82
C PHE A 116 -10.20 1.14 8.94
N ALA A 117 -8.90 1.41 8.80
CA ALA A 117 -7.97 0.54 8.09
C ALA A 117 -8.01 -0.90 8.62
N ARG A 118 -8.01 -1.05 9.95
CA ARG A 118 -8.03 -2.36 10.61
C ARG A 118 -9.40 -3.03 10.56
N THR A 119 -10.49 -2.30 10.67
CA THR A 119 -11.84 -2.89 10.58
C THR A 119 -12.20 -3.26 9.14
N ASP A 120 -11.88 -2.42 8.16
CA ASP A 120 -12.26 -2.63 6.76
C ASP A 120 -11.31 -3.61 6.04
N PHE A 121 -10.04 -3.68 6.46
CA PHE A 121 -9.02 -4.46 5.77
C PHE A 121 -8.18 -5.39 6.65
N GLY A 122 -8.13 -5.17 7.98
CA GLY A 122 -7.33 -5.95 8.94
C GLY A 122 -7.68 -7.43 8.99
N GLU A 123 -8.94 -7.78 9.30
CA GLU A 123 -9.42 -9.18 9.31
C GLU A 123 -9.26 -9.88 7.94
N PRO A 124 -9.49 -9.21 6.79
CA PRO A 124 -9.20 -9.77 5.48
C PRO A 124 -7.75 -10.24 5.28
N PHE A 125 -6.73 -9.59 5.86
CA PHE A 125 -5.32 -9.94 5.61
C PHE A 125 -4.94 -11.32 6.15
N ASP A 126 -5.39 -11.66 7.36
CA ASP A 126 -5.15 -12.96 7.97
C ASP A 126 -5.82 -14.08 7.16
N GLY A 127 -7.05 -13.85 6.70
CA GLY A 127 -7.76 -14.77 5.81
C GLY A 127 -7.18 -14.88 4.40
N MET A 128 -6.32 -13.94 3.99
CA MET A 128 -5.62 -13.92 2.69
C MET A 128 -4.18 -14.42 2.77
N ASN A 129 -3.66 -14.78 3.94
CA ASN A 129 -2.26 -15.19 4.07
C ASN A 129 -1.29 -14.17 3.44
N LEU A 130 -1.54 -12.87 3.68
CA LEU A 130 -0.64 -11.78 3.33
C LEU A 130 0.09 -11.31 4.58
N LYS A 131 1.24 -10.67 4.40
CA LYS A 131 2.01 -10.08 5.50
C LYS A 131 1.84 -8.57 5.45
N ASP A 132 1.06 -8.05 6.38
CA ASP A 132 0.76 -6.62 6.44
C ASP A 132 1.91 -5.82 7.08
N LEU A 133 2.15 -4.62 6.56
CA LEU A 133 3.18 -3.69 7.01
C LEU A 133 2.69 -2.25 6.88
N GLU A 134 2.22 -1.69 7.98
CA GLU A 134 1.75 -0.31 8.06
C GLU A 134 2.93 0.69 8.08
N TYR A 135 2.80 1.78 7.32
CA TYR A 135 3.64 2.97 7.38
C TYR A 135 2.76 4.19 7.65
N GLU A 136 2.65 4.55 8.92
CA GLU A 136 1.99 5.78 9.35
C GLU A 136 2.84 7.00 9.03
N ILE A 137 2.24 7.92 8.28
CA ILE A 137 2.90 9.16 7.90
C ILE A 137 2.97 10.11 9.11
N LYS A 138 4.01 10.94 9.13
CA LYS A 138 4.13 12.07 10.05
C LYS A 138 3.46 13.29 9.45
N VAL A 139 3.14 14.26 10.31
CA VAL A 139 2.58 15.55 9.90
C VAL A 139 3.38 16.21 8.77
N LYS A 140 4.72 16.18 8.85
CA LYS A 140 5.62 16.76 7.84
C LYS A 140 5.55 16.07 6.47
N GLU A 141 5.09 14.83 6.41
CA GLU A 141 4.91 14.08 5.16
C GLU A 141 3.53 14.32 4.54
N SER A 142 2.62 14.96 5.27
CA SER A 142 1.29 15.31 4.77
C SER A 142 1.28 16.71 4.18
N SER A 143 0.71 16.85 2.99
CA SER A 143 0.41 18.17 2.40
C SER A 143 -0.52 19.02 3.26
N LEU A 144 -1.30 18.42 4.18
CA LEU A 144 -2.16 19.16 5.11
C LEU A 144 -1.34 20.10 6.01
N SER A 145 -0.09 19.76 6.32
CA SER A 145 0.81 20.64 7.10
C SER A 145 1.14 21.97 6.42
N LYS A 146 0.90 22.08 5.11
CA LYS A 146 1.03 23.33 4.33
C LYS A 146 -0.30 24.05 4.16
N GLN A 147 -1.42 23.37 4.39
CA GLN A 147 -2.78 23.88 4.19
C GLN A 147 -3.42 24.36 5.50
N TYR A 148 -2.99 23.78 6.63
CA TYR A 148 -3.54 24.07 7.95
C TYR A 148 -2.42 24.41 8.94
N PRO A 149 -2.69 25.32 9.90
CA PRO A 149 -1.86 25.47 11.09
C PRO A 149 -1.70 24.14 11.84
N LEU A 150 -0.53 23.93 12.47
CA LEU A 150 -0.23 22.66 13.15
C LEU A 150 -1.14 22.39 14.35
N ASP A 151 -1.73 23.43 14.93
CA ASP A 151 -2.68 23.38 16.03
C ASP A 151 -4.13 23.15 15.57
N HIS A 152 -4.39 23.22 14.27
CA HIS A 152 -5.72 23.00 13.70
C HIS A 152 -6.18 21.55 13.93
N PRO A 153 -7.46 21.29 14.28
CA PRO A 153 -7.96 19.96 14.59
C PRO A 153 -7.73 18.90 13.51
N VAL A 154 -7.72 19.29 12.22
CA VAL A 154 -7.40 18.38 11.09
C VAL A 154 -6.04 17.68 11.27
N ILE A 155 -5.10 18.32 11.95
CA ILE A 155 -3.75 17.81 12.23
C ILE A 155 -3.64 17.34 13.69
N LYS A 156 -3.99 18.21 14.65
CA LYS A 156 -3.71 18.01 16.08
C LYS A 156 -4.66 17.01 16.74
N ASP A 157 -5.92 17.01 16.33
CA ASP A 157 -6.94 16.11 16.87
C ASP A 157 -7.89 15.64 15.77
N PRO A 158 -7.41 14.74 14.89
CA PRO A 158 -8.21 14.30 13.76
C PRO A 158 -9.45 13.52 14.21
N ARG A 159 -9.42 12.82 15.35
CA ARG A 159 -10.56 12.03 15.85
C ARG A 159 -11.73 12.94 16.23
N SER A 160 -11.48 14.07 16.89
CA SER A 160 -12.56 15.05 17.15
C SER A 160 -13.13 15.66 15.85
N PHE A 161 -12.34 15.67 14.78
CA PHE A 161 -12.83 16.07 13.45
C PHE A 161 -13.80 15.04 12.83
N HIS A 162 -13.78 13.77 13.27
CA HIS A 162 -14.70 12.71 12.81
C HIS A 162 -16.15 12.99 13.20
N ILE A 163 -16.37 13.78 14.26
CA ILE A 163 -17.72 14.17 14.71
C ILE A 163 -18.48 14.92 13.59
N LYS A 164 -17.75 15.50 12.62
CA LYS A 164 -18.33 16.16 11.44
C LYS A 164 -18.83 15.19 10.35
N GLY A 165 -18.68 13.87 10.55
CA GLY A 165 -19.16 12.82 9.66
C GLY A 165 -18.11 12.29 8.66
N TRP A 166 -18.41 11.13 8.09
CA TRP A 166 -17.53 10.40 7.17
C TRP A 166 -17.13 11.21 5.93
N ASP A 167 -18.05 11.95 5.33
CA ASP A 167 -17.77 12.70 4.10
C ASP A 167 -16.70 13.78 4.30
N VAL A 168 -16.72 14.43 5.46
CA VAL A 168 -15.75 15.47 5.81
C VAL A 168 -14.36 14.85 6.05
N LEU A 169 -14.31 13.71 6.73
CA LEU A 169 -13.07 12.94 6.91
C LEU A 169 -12.52 12.45 5.57
N ARG A 170 -13.35 11.79 4.77
CA ARG A 170 -12.97 11.26 3.44
C ARG A 170 -12.41 12.37 2.57
N LYS A 171 -13.13 13.49 2.45
CA LYS A 171 -12.71 14.63 1.65
C LYS A 171 -11.37 15.19 2.11
N THR A 172 -11.18 15.37 3.41
CA THR A 172 -10.00 16.03 3.95
C THR A 172 -8.77 15.11 3.92
N HIS A 173 -8.91 13.90 4.44
CA HIS A 173 -7.77 13.02 4.71
C HIS A 173 -7.56 11.91 3.68
N LEU A 174 -8.60 11.50 2.94
CA LEU A 174 -8.51 10.45 1.91
C LEU A 174 -8.58 10.97 0.48
N ASP A 175 -9.06 12.21 0.26
CA ASP A 175 -9.11 12.81 -1.06
C ASP A 175 -8.06 13.91 -1.27
N LEU A 176 -8.03 14.93 -0.40
CA LEU A 176 -7.24 16.15 -0.57
C LEU A 176 -5.82 16.09 0.03
N GLN A 177 -5.53 15.06 0.83
CA GLN A 177 -4.23 14.87 1.46
C GLN A 177 -3.28 14.11 0.52
N ASN A 178 -2.32 14.81 -0.07
CA ASN A 178 -1.18 14.15 -0.72
C ASN A 178 -0.05 13.87 0.27
N VAL A 179 0.75 12.85 -0.03
CA VAL A 179 1.83 12.35 0.85
C VAL A 179 3.20 12.53 0.18
N THR A 180 4.18 13.04 0.91
CA THR A 180 5.60 13.05 0.52
C THR A 180 6.36 12.20 1.52
N ILE A 181 6.78 11.00 1.13
CA ILE A 181 7.36 10.03 2.06
C ILE A 181 8.80 10.40 2.43
N ASP A 182 9.10 10.39 3.72
CA ASP A 182 10.44 10.46 4.30
C ASP A 182 11.20 9.16 3.97
N LEU A 183 12.13 9.29 3.02
CA LEU A 183 12.94 8.17 2.52
C LEU A 183 13.81 7.52 3.61
N HIS A 184 14.27 8.27 4.61
CA HIS A 184 15.09 7.73 5.70
C HIS A 184 14.26 6.82 6.60
N ARG A 185 13.02 7.22 6.92
CA ARG A 185 12.08 6.37 7.66
C ARG A 185 11.60 5.20 6.83
N PHE A 186 11.21 5.45 5.58
CA PHE A 186 10.65 4.43 4.69
C PHE A 186 11.66 3.33 4.34
N ARG A 187 12.97 3.64 4.35
CA ARG A 187 14.04 2.65 4.26
C ARG A 187 13.88 1.51 5.28
N ARG A 188 13.43 1.83 6.51
CA ARG A 188 13.22 0.82 7.56
C ARG A 188 12.04 -0.10 7.22
N THR A 189 10.98 0.44 6.63
CA THR A 189 9.82 -0.31 6.14
C THR A 189 10.23 -1.28 5.03
N LEU A 190 10.97 -0.80 4.03
CA LEU A 190 11.47 -1.66 2.96
C LEU A 190 12.40 -2.77 3.48
N ALA A 191 13.25 -2.48 4.47
CA ALA A 191 14.10 -3.50 5.10
C ALA A 191 13.28 -4.57 5.84
N LYS A 192 12.21 -4.17 6.54
CA LYS A 192 11.28 -5.11 7.18
C LYS A 192 10.58 -5.99 6.14
N ALA A 193 10.10 -5.41 5.03
CA ALA A 193 9.49 -6.17 3.94
C ALA A 193 10.45 -7.24 3.38
N ILE A 194 11.71 -6.88 3.13
CA ILE A 194 12.74 -7.84 2.70
C ILE A 194 12.93 -8.93 3.76
N LYS A 195 13.00 -8.58 5.05
CA LYS A 195 13.16 -9.57 6.13
C LYS A 195 11.98 -10.55 6.17
N ILE A 196 10.76 -10.09 5.93
CA ILE A 196 9.57 -10.94 5.87
C ILE A 196 9.64 -11.92 4.69
N LEU A 197 10.19 -11.51 3.55
CA LEU A 197 10.38 -12.36 2.37
C LEU A 197 11.55 -13.36 2.50
N HIS A 198 12.35 -13.27 3.57
CA HIS A 198 13.38 -14.27 3.92
C HIS A 198 12.83 -15.43 4.77
N HIS A 199 11.53 -15.75 4.67
CA HIS A 199 10.99 -16.93 5.34
C HIS A 199 11.64 -18.20 4.79
#